data_AF-A0A9D5QT44-F1
#
_entry.id   AF-A0A9D5QT44-F1
#
_cell.length_a   1.000
_cell.length_b   1.000
_cell.length_c   1.000
_cell.angle_alpha   90.00
_cell.angle_beta   90.00
_cell.angle_gamma   90.00
#
_symmetry.space_group_name_H-M   'P 1'
#
loop_
_entity.id
_entity.type
_entity.pdbx_description
1 polymer ?
#
loop_
_entity_poly.entity_id
_entity_poly.type
_entity_poly.pdbx_seq_one_letter_code
_entity_poly.pdbx_strand_id
1 'polypeptide(L)'
;MKKLLLGLIACAFIPAVAHCVEAELKYSFNARNVILPSSQYTASRPYQALVWVYNGGAYTDADYNRILATPSADSEGNEWYLPDYNPEEVASGSWSMQTAPFSSDEYYLGKPSYRWIQPEMKGEIYMRRTFTLTLEDIPAGYGVYLASGHDDAPSEWYINGVLVHTVSDAWDNEEVVLLTDEQTKLIKTDGTENILAVHVHQNWGGAFADCGLYLADMSMTSTYLNTVADGPWPCSYYMLNYNSDLAVAESAKWYAVEENESDWMKGEGPFSNDNNMFLTTEWASQVRPILIRRHFTLTDADIAEISNSVLTFSCSYDEDPVAYLNGTRIWNASGWNDNNYTRVALSPRQIALLVKGDNVLAISVKQGGGGGHIDYGLSIETPYTPEAGIGSVTNDAPEADGRIYNLHGRYLGTDVDRLPAGLYIRDGKKFIIR
;
A
#
# COMPACT_ATOMS: atom_id res chain seq x y z
N MET A 1 49.22 31.13 -47.55
CA MET A 1 48.76 31.43 -46.18
C MET A 1 47.24 31.57 -46.19
N LYS A 2 46.51 30.51 -45.84
CA LYS A 2 45.07 30.57 -45.51
C LYS A 2 44.89 29.79 -44.22
N LYS A 3 44.35 30.49 -43.20
CA LYS A 3 44.27 30.05 -41.81
C LYS A 3 43.30 28.88 -41.66
N LEU A 4 43.74 27.88 -40.90
CA LEU A 4 42.95 26.77 -40.35
C LEU A 4 41.99 27.35 -39.29
N LEU A 5 40.69 27.10 -39.42
CA LEU A 5 39.70 27.44 -38.39
C LEU A 5 39.48 26.19 -37.54
N LEU A 6 40.00 26.21 -36.31
CA LEU A 6 39.79 25.18 -35.31
C LEU A 6 38.42 25.43 -34.66
N GLY A 7 37.42 24.60 -34.98
CA GLY A 7 36.11 24.63 -34.32
C GLY A 7 36.19 23.89 -32.99
N LEU A 8 36.12 24.62 -31.87
CA LEU A 8 35.83 24.02 -30.57
C LEU A 8 34.38 23.48 -30.62
N ILE A 9 34.24 22.16 -30.57
CA ILE A 9 32.96 21.52 -30.27
C ILE A 9 32.80 21.56 -28.75
N ALA A 10 31.92 22.43 -28.27
CA ALA A 10 31.50 22.44 -26.89
C ALA A 10 30.64 21.19 -26.64
N CYS A 11 31.14 20.24 -25.84
CA CYS A 11 30.31 19.20 -25.25
C CYS A 11 29.27 19.88 -24.36
N ALA A 12 28.02 19.89 -24.80
CA ALA A 12 26.91 20.26 -23.94
C ALA A 12 26.73 19.13 -22.91
N PHE A 13 27.17 19.38 -21.68
CA PHE A 13 26.69 18.63 -20.52
C PHE A 13 25.19 18.86 -20.42
N ILE A 14 24.39 17.85 -20.76
CA ILE A 14 22.98 17.82 -20.38
C ILE A 14 22.98 17.57 -18.86
N PRO A 15 22.48 18.49 -18.03
CA PRO A 15 22.40 18.23 -16.60
C PRO A 15 21.47 17.04 -16.38
N ALA A 16 21.95 16.04 -15.63
CA ALA A 16 21.10 14.97 -15.12
C ALA A 16 19.93 15.61 -14.38
N VAL A 17 18.71 15.32 -14.83
CA VAL A 17 17.50 15.73 -14.12
C VAL A 17 17.55 15.02 -12.77
N ALA A 18 17.68 15.78 -11.69
CA ALA A 18 17.49 15.25 -10.35
C ALA A 18 16.06 14.68 -10.31
N HIS A 19 15.93 13.36 -10.41
CA HIS A 19 14.67 12.69 -10.10
C HIS A 19 14.38 12.98 -8.63
N CYS A 20 13.35 13.76 -8.38
CA CYS A 20 12.72 13.71 -7.06
C CYS A 20 12.08 12.33 -6.97
N VAL A 21 12.60 11.49 -6.09
CA VAL A 21 11.98 10.22 -5.74
C VAL A 21 10.60 10.55 -5.18
N GLU A 22 9.54 10.27 -5.93
CA GLU A 22 8.18 10.40 -5.43
C GLU A 22 7.94 9.18 -4.53
N ALA A 23 8.04 9.41 -3.22
CA ALA A 23 7.92 8.34 -2.25
C ALA A 23 6.44 7.98 -2.08
N GLU A 24 6.07 6.75 -2.42
CA GLU A 24 4.69 6.26 -2.30
C GLU A 24 4.52 5.49 -0.99
N LEU A 25 3.52 5.89 -0.18
CA LEU A 25 3.18 5.19 1.06
C LEU A 25 2.38 3.92 0.74
N LYS A 26 2.87 2.78 1.21
CA LYS A 26 2.24 1.47 1.10
C LYS A 26 1.76 0.99 2.46
N TYR A 27 0.65 0.26 2.43
CA TYR A 27 0.03 -0.35 3.60
C TYR A 27 -0.08 -1.85 3.32
N SER A 28 0.37 -2.67 4.26
CA SER A 28 0.24 -4.12 4.17
C SER A 28 -0.46 -4.67 5.40
N PHE A 29 -1.33 -5.64 5.18
CA PHE A 29 -2.03 -6.31 6.26
C PHE A 29 -1.05 -7.19 7.06
N ASN A 30 -1.09 -7.08 8.39
CA ASN A 30 -0.31 -7.93 9.28
C ASN A 30 -1.20 -8.42 10.45
N ALA A 31 -1.55 -9.70 10.42
CA ALA A 31 -2.37 -10.37 11.43
C ALA A 31 -1.80 -10.34 12.86
N ARG A 32 -0.52 -9.97 13.04
CA ARG A 32 0.09 -9.80 14.38
C ARG A 32 -0.21 -8.45 15.01
N ASN A 33 -0.56 -7.45 14.21
CA ASN A 33 -0.82 -6.07 14.65
C ASN A 33 -2.28 -5.90 15.10
N VAL A 34 -2.68 -6.71 16.08
CA VAL A 34 -4.09 -6.85 16.47
C VAL A 34 -4.57 -5.67 17.30
N ILE A 35 -5.56 -4.92 16.80
CA ILE A 35 -6.37 -3.99 17.60
C ILE A 35 -7.55 -4.76 18.19
N LEU A 36 -8.35 -5.39 17.32
CA LEU A 36 -9.46 -6.28 17.68
C LEU A 36 -9.28 -7.63 16.98
N PRO A 37 -9.23 -8.76 17.73
CA PRO A 37 -9.07 -10.06 17.09
C PRO A 37 -10.29 -10.43 16.24
N SER A 38 -10.03 -11.05 15.09
CA SER A 38 -10.98 -11.79 14.24
C SER A 38 -10.78 -13.31 14.40
N SER A 39 -11.76 -14.09 13.98
CA SER A 39 -11.72 -15.55 13.97
C SER A 39 -10.74 -16.08 12.93
N GLN A 40 -10.68 -15.47 11.74
CA GLN A 40 -9.79 -15.91 10.66
C GLN A 40 -8.30 -15.66 10.98
N TYR A 41 -7.94 -14.44 11.38
CA TYR A 41 -6.54 -14.05 11.51
C TYR A 41 -5.97 -14.20 12.91
N THR A 42 -6.83 -14.31 13.92
CA THR A 42 -6.44 -14.44 15.32
C THR A 42 -7.26 -15.52 16.02
N ALA A 43 -7.43 -16.68 15.38
CA ALA A 43 -8.19 -17.81 15.91
C ALA A 43 -7.81 -18.20 17.36
N SER A 44 -6.57 -17.98 17.79
CA SER A 44 -6.14 -18.22 19.18
C SER A 44 -6.77 -17.29 20.22
N ARG A 45 -7.44 -16.21 19.79
CA ARG A 45 -8.06 -15.16 20.62
C ARG A 45 -9.55 -15.00 20.28
N PRO A 46 -10.43 -15.96 20.64
CA PRO A 46 -11.87 -15.80 20.52
C PRO A 46 -12.36 -14.49 21.14
N TYR A 47 -13.37 -13.87 20.54
CA TYR A 47 -13.98 -12.65 21.06
C TYR A 47 -15.48 -12.85 21.26
N GLN A 48 -16.07 -11.97 22.06
CA GLN A 48 -17.52 -11.96 22.25
C GLN A 48 -18.16 -10.85 21.41
N ALA A 49 -19.35 -11.12 20.91
CA ALA A 49 -20.22 -10.14 20.29
C ALA A 49 -21.65 -10.40 20.72
N LEU A 50 -22.42 -9.33 20.82
CA LEU A 50 -23.87 -9.42 20.97
C LEU A 50 -24.44 -9.75 19.59
N VAL A 51 -25.12 -10.88 19.46
CA VAL A 51 -25.62 -11.37 18.17
C VAL A 51 -27.13 -11.52 18.14
N TRP A 52 -27.71 -11.21 16.99
CA TRP A 52 -29.09 -11.44 16.64
C TRP A 52 -29.13 -12.31 15.39
N VAL A 53 -29.86 -13.42 15.45
CA VAL A 53 -29.89 -14.40 14.37
C VAL A 53 -31.32 -14.62 13.92
N TYR A 54 -31.52 -14.57 12.60
CA TYR A 54 -32.76 -14.95 11.95
C TYR A 54 -32.55 -16.19 11.09
N ASN A 55 -33.40 -17.21 11.30
CA ASN A 55 -33.40 -18.41 10.48
C ASN A 55 -34.57 -18.33 9.49
N GLY A 56 -34.25 -18.17 8.21
CA GLY A 56 -35.22 -18.07 7.11
C GLY A 56 -35.70 -19.41 6.57
N GLY A 57 -35.25 -20.53 7.13
CA GLY A 57 -35.59 -21.88 6.66
C GLY A 57 -34.75 -22.32 5.46
N ALA A 58 -35.28 -23.26 4.69
CA ALA A 58 -34.58 -23.78 3.51
C ALA A 58 -34.44 -22.71 2.41
N TYR A 59 -33.30 -22.75 1.71
CA TYR A 59 -33.02 -21.87 0.58
C TYR A 59 -34.03 -22.02 -0.57
N THR A 60 -34.35 -20.90 -1.24
CA THR A 60 -35.06 -20.88 -2.52
C THR A 60 -34.48 -19.80 -3.42
N ASP A 61 -34.48 -20.01 -4.75
CA ASP A 61 -33.90 -19.07 -5.72
C ASP A 61 -34.51 -17.66 -5.66
N ALA A 62 -35.73 -17.50 -5.14
CA ALA A 62 -36.39 -16.21 -4.99
C ALA A 62 -35.77 -15.32 -3.88
N ASP A 63 -34.95 -15.93 -3.03
CA ASP A 63 -34.33 -15.32 -1.86
C ASP A 63 -32.84 -15.04 -2.06
N TYR A 64 -32.28 -15.41 -3.21
CA TYR A 64 -30.87 -15.19 -3.52
C TYR A 64 -30.47 -13.71 -3.35
N ASN A 65 -29.48 -13.46 -2.50
CA ASN A 65 -28.92 -12.15 -2.14
C ASN A 65 -29.97 -11.13 -1.68
N ARG A 66 -30.96 -11.59 -0.88
CA ARG A 66 -32.00 -10.72 -0.32
C ARG A 66 -32.02 -10.82 1.19
N ILE A 67 -31.83 -9.68 1.85
CA ILE A 67 -32.00 -9.57 3.31
C ILE A 67 -33.42 -9.98 3.69
N LEU A 68 -33.51 -10.99 4.54
CA LEU A 68 -34.76 -11.68 4.92
C LEU A 68 -35.41 -11.05 6.16
N ALA A 69 -34.60 -10.53 7.07
CA ALA A 69 -35.05 -9.86 8.28
C ALA A 69 -33.96 -8.92 8.81
N THR A 70 -34.36 -7.87 9.51
CA THR A 70 -33.45 -6.92 10.14
C THR A 70 -33.95 -6.64 11.57
N PRO A 71 -33.06 -6.49 12.56
CA PRO A 71 -33.48 -6.08 13.89
C PRO A 71 -34.25 -4.77 13.82
N SER A 72 -35.40 -4.70 14.49
CA SER A 72 -36.16 -3.46 14.58
C SER A 72 -35.36 -2.38 15.31
N ALA A 73 -35.60 -1.12 14.95
CA ALA A 73 -35.15 0.03 15.72
C ALA A 73 -35.67 -0.02 17.17
N ASP A 74 -34.92 0.59 18.09
CA ASP A 74 -35.32 0.71 19.49
C ASP A 74 -36.44 1.75 19.71
N SER A 75 -36.83 2.00 20.96
CA SER A 75 -37.92 2.93 21.25
C SER A 75 -37.61 4.39 20.92
N GLU A 76 -36.34 4.75 20.73
CA GLU A 76 -35.88 6.08 20.30
C GLU A 76 -35.72 6.17 18.77
N GLY A 77 -35.90 5.06 18.05
CA GLY A 77 -35.76 4.98 16.60
C GLY A 77 -34.31 4.78 16.15
N ASN A 78 -33.41 4.38 17.05
CA ASN A 78 -32.05 4.07 16.67
C ASN A 78 -32.00 2.72 15.95
N GLU A 79 -31.25 2.65 14.85
CA GLU A 79 -30.99 1.41 14.12
C GLU A 79 -29.87 0.59 14.77
N TRP A 80 -29.87 -0.71 14.52
CA TRP A 80 -28.98 -1.70 15.12
C TRP A 80 -27.47 -1.47 14.92
N TYR A 81 -27.07 -0.57 14.02
CA TYR A 81 -25.66 -0.21 13.79
C TYR A 81 -25.23 1.07 14.52
N LEU A 82 -26.16 1.81 15.15
CA LEU A 82 -25.88 3.05 15.85
C LEU A 82 -25.31 2.80 17.26
N PRO A 83 -24.43 3.68 17.78
CA PRO A 83 -23.91 3.58 19.14
C PRO A 83 -25.02 3.55 20.20
N ASP A 84 -26.03 4.40 20.04
CA ASP A 84 -27.08 4.62 21.05
C ASP A 84 -28.21 3.58 21.02
N TYR A 85 -28.16 2.59 20.11
CA TYR A 85 -29.16 1.53 20.01
C TYR A 85 -29.24 0.67 21.28
N ASN A 86 -30.46 0.53 21.82
CA ASN A 86 -30.75 -0.35 22.95
C ASN A 86 -31.26 -1.75 22.52
N PRO A 87 -30.41 -2.79 22.52
CA PRO A 87 -30.81 -4.14 22.12
C PRO A 87 -31.78 -4.82 23.09
N GLU A 88 -31.88 -4.37 24.35
CA GLU A 88 -32.75 -4.99 25.36
C GLU A 88 -34.24 -4.70 25.12
N GLU A 89 -34.56 -3.64 24.38
CA GLU A 89 -35.93 -3.24 24.08
C GLU A 89 -36.57 -4.04 22.93
N VAL A 90 -35.75 -4.78 22.18
CA VAL A 90 -36.18 -5.46 20.95
C VAL A 90 -36.53 -6.92 21.25
N ALA A 91 -37.83 -7.19 21.34
CA ALA A 91 -38.38 -8.50 21.72
C ALA A 91 -38.34 -9.57 20.59
N SER A 92 -38.22 -9.16 19.32
CA SER A 92 -38.26 -10.06 18.16
C SER A 92 -36.85 -10.53 17.81
N GLY A 93 -36.55 -11.82 18.05
CA GLY A 93 -35.19 -12.36 17.96
C GLY A 93 -34.35 -11.78 19.11
N SER A 94 -34.05 -12.57 20.12
CA SER A 94 -33.36 -12.01 21.30
C SER A 94 -31.87 -11.85 21.00
N TRP A 95 -31.37 -10.62 21.05
CA TRP A 95 -29.93 -10.36 21.10
C TRP A 95 -29.32 -11.18 22.25
N SER A 96 -28.23 -11.88 21.97
CA SER A 96 -27.54 -12.70 22.97
C SER A 96 -26.04 -12.58 22.83
N MET A 97 -25.32 -12.55 23.96
CA MET A 97 -23.86 -12.53 23.93
C MET A 97 -23.35 -13.91 23.53
N GLN A 98 -22.59 -13.99 22.46
CA GLN A 98 -22.01 -15.23 21.96
C GLN A 98 -20.51 -15.07 21.73
N THR A 99 -19.81 -16.19 21.66
CA THR A 99 -18.36 -16.23 21.47
C THR A 99 -18.05 -16.69 20.05
N ALA A 100 -17.28 -15.88 19.33
CA ALA A 100 -16.74 -16.21 18.02
C ALA A 100 -15.82 -17.45 18.10
N PRO A 101 -15.64 -18.23 17.02
CA PRO A 101 -16.08 -17.95 15.66
C PRO A 101 -17.58 -18.08 15.44
N PHE A 102 -18.14 -17.36 14.47
CA PHE A 102 -19.55 -17.46 14.06
C PHE A 102 -19.64 -18.12 12.68
N SER A 103 -19.85 -19.44 12.65
CA SER A 103 -19.94 -20.18 11.39
C SER A 103 -21.05 -21.24 11.42
N SER A 104 -21.26 -21.94 10.31
CA SER A 104 -22.14 -23.12 10.26
C SER A 104 -21.49 -24.39 10.85
N ASP A 105 -20.17 -24.39 11.00
CA ASP A 105 -19.36 -25.53 11.41
C ASP A 105 -19.24 -25.63 12.92
N GLU A 106 -19.08 -26.85 13.45
CA GLU A 106 -18.84 -27.04 14.89
C GLU A 106 -17.50 -26.46 15.35
N TYR A 107 -16.52 -26.44 14.45
CA TYR A 107 -15.20 -25.87 14.70
C TYR A 107 -14.74 -25.05 13.50
N TYR A 108 -14.15 -23.89 13.78
CA TYR A 108 -13.50 -23.06 12.78
C TYR A 108 -12.05 -22.81 13.20
N LEU A 109 -11.10 -23.14 12.32
CA LEU A 109 -9.65 -23.11 12.61
C LEU A 109 -9.27 -23.75 13.97
N GLY A 110 -9.92 -24.88 14.29
CA GLY A 110 -9.68 -25.64 15.52
C GLY A 110 -10.29 -25.03 16.79
N LYS A 111 -11.15 -24.01 16.68
CA LYS A 111 -11.90 -23.42 17.80
C LYS A 111 -13.38 -23.78 17.73
N PRO A 112 -14.02 -24.13 18.86
CA PRO A 112 -15.46 -24.30 18.90
C PRO A 112 -16.16 -23.04 18.40
N SER A 113 -17.07 -23.18 17.44
CA SER A 113 -17.80 -22.07 16.87
C SER A 113 -19.22 -21.98 17.45
N TYR A 114 -19.71 -20.76 17.61
CA TYR A 114 -21.14 -20.52 17.74
C TYR A 114 -21.83 -20.81 16.40
N ARG A 115 -22.44 -22.00 16.33
CA ARG A 115 -23.19 -22.46 15.17
C ARG A 115 -24.50 -21.69 15.01
N TRP A 116 -24.46 -20.58 14.29
CA TRP A 116 -25.61 -19.69 14.16
C TRP A 116 -26.63 -20.20 13.13
N ILE A 117 -26.20 -21.00 12.16
CA ILE A 117 -27.09 -21.58 11.15
C ILE A 117 -26.59 -22.95 10.65
N GLN A 118 -27.49 -23.73 10.04
CA GLN A 118 -27.13 -24.96 9.33
C GLN A 118 -26.77 -24.63 7.88
N PRO A 119 -25.84 -25.35 7.25
CA PRO A 119 -25.38 -25.02 5.89
C PRO A 119 -26.49 -24.92 4.84
N GLU A 120 -27.50 -25.78 4.92
CA GLU A 120 -28.62 -25.85 3.98
C GLU A 120 -29.71 -24.79 4.19
N MET A 121 -29.53 -23.90 5.17
CA MET A 121 -30.53 -22.91 5.59
C MET A 121 -30.06 -21.49 5.26
N LYS A 122 -31.01 -20.66 4.84
CA LYS A 122 -30.79 -19.22 4.66
C LYS A 122 -31.08 -18.46 5.95
N GLY A 123 -30.40 -17.35 6.17
CA GLY A 123 -30.61 -16.57 7.38
C GLY A 123 -29.75 -15.34 7.46
N GLU A 124 -29.87 -14.65 8.59
CA GLU A 124 -29.16 -13.42 8.87
C GLU A 124 -28.47 -13.53 10.21
N ILE A 125 -27.23 -13.07 10.29
CA ILE A 125 -26.57 -12.78 11.55
C ILE A 125 -26.23 -11.30 11.59
N TYR A 126 -26.63 -10.66 12.68
CA TYR A 126 -26.25 -9.30 13.04
C TYR A 126 -25.40 -9.37 14.30
N MET A 127 -24.28 -8.65 14.32
CA MET A 127 -23.32 -8.64 15.41
C MET A 127 -23.08 -7.20 15.86
N ARG A 128 -22.99 -7.00 17.17
CA ARG A 128 -22.59 -5.75 17.80
C ARG A 128 -21.42 -6.04 18.75
N ARG A 129 -20.27 -5.43 18.48
CA ARG A 129 -19.06 -5.55 19.30
C ARG A 129 -18.62 -4.18 19.78
N THR A 130 -18.71 -3.96 21.09
CA THR A 130 -18.20 -2.72 21.69
C THR A 130 -16.78 -2.87 22.20
N PHE A 131 -16.04 -1.76 22.19
CA PHE A 131 -14.63 -1.72 22.60
C PHE A 131 -14.17 -0.29 22.90
N THR A 132 -13.17 -0.13 23.76
CA THR A 132 -12.54 1.17 24.07
C THR A 132 -11.09 1.14 23.65
N LEU A 133 -10.60 2.21 23.02
CA LEU A 133 -9.20 2.33 22.58
C LEU A 133 -8.59 3.64 23.06
N THR A 134 -7.27 3.63 23.11
CA THR A 134 -6.43 4.80 23.35
C THR A 134 -5.55 5.08 22.13
N LEU A 135 -4.82 6.20 22.14
CA LEU A 135 -3.79 6.48 21.13
C LEU A 135 -2.61 5.49 21.15
N GLU A 136 -2.47 4.67 22.20
CA GLU A 136 -1.48 3.59 22.21
C GLU A 136 -1.91 2.42 21.31
N ASP A 137 -3.22 2.19 21.17
CA ASP A 137 -3.77 1.11 20.35
C ASP A 137 -3.80 1.46 18.86
N ILE A 138 -4.11 2.72 18.54
CA ILE A 138 -4.08 3.27 17.18
C ILE A 138 -3.38 4.64 17.24
N PRO A 139 -2.05 4.68 17.03
CA PRO A 139 -1.34 5.95 16.97
C PRO A 139 -1.77 6.78 15.75
N ALA A 140 -1.65 8.10 15.86
CA ALA A 140 -2.05 9.01 14.79
C ALA A 140 -1.28 8.75 13.50
N GLY A 141 -1.99 8.75 12.36
CA GLY A 141 -1.42 8.58 11.03
C GLY A 141 -1.21 7.13 10.58
N TYR A 142 -1.53 6.15 11.43
CA TYR A 142 -1.47 4.73 11.04
C TYR A 142 -2.72 4.31 10.26
N GLY A 143 -2.52 3.46 9.25
CA GLY A 143 -3.62 2.79 8.54
C GLY A 143 -4.20 1.64 9.34
N VAL A 144 -5.48 1.35 9.15
CA VAL A 144 -6.21 0.28 9.83
C VAL A 144 -6.88 -0.63 8.80
N TYR A 145 -6.64 -1.93 8.92
CA TYR A 145 -7.37 -2.94 8.18
C TYR A 145 -8.56 -3.44 8.98
N LEU A 146 -9.71 -3.53 8.32
CA LEU A 146 -10.89 -4.25 8.76
C LEU A 146 -10.80 -5.68 8.24
N ALA A 147 -10.85 -6.68 9.11
CA ALA A 147 -11.18 -8.04 8.70
C ALA A 147 -12.70 -8.16 8.55
N SER A 148 -13.16 -8.58 7.38
CA SER A 148 -14.58 -8.62 6.96
C SER A 148 -14.97 -9.99 6.40
N GLY A 149 -14.38 -11.06 6.95
CA GLY A 149 -14.67 -12.41 6.48
C GLY A 149 -16.16 -12.75 6.52
N HIS A 150 -16.68 -13.28 5.41
CA HIS A 150 -18.10 -13.57 5.24
C HIS A 150 -18.35 -14.77 4.32
N ASP A 151 -19.43 -15.49 4.60
CA ASP A 151 -19.99 -16.58 3.80
C ASP A 151 -21.48 -16.64 4.19
N ASP A 152 -22.43 -16.16 3.40
CA ASP A 152 -22.36 -15.52 2.07
C ASP A 152 -22.42 -13.96 2.17
N ALA A 153 -23.08 -13.31 1.20
CA ALA A 153 -23.42 -11.90 1.12
C ALA A 153 -24.88 -11.76 0.60
N PRO A 154 -25.56 -10.61 0.73
CA PRO A 154 -25.05 -9.28 1.08
C PRO A 154 -24.59 -9.16 2.53
N SER A 155 -23.53 -8.40 2.74
CA SER A 155 -22.91 -8.19 4.06
C SER A 155 -22.51 -6.73 4.24
N GLU A 156 -22.54 -6.24 5.47
CA GLU A 156 -22.31 -4.83 5.82
C GLU A 156 -21.51 -4.70 7.12
N TRP A 157 -20.53 -3.78 7.15
CA TRP A 157 -19.75 -3.43 8.33
C TRP A 157 -19.84 -1.95 8.62
N TYR A 158 -20.13 -1.62 9.87
CA TYR A 158 -20.30 -0.25 10.36
C TYR A 158 -19.36 0.04 11.52
N ILE A 159 -18.73 1.22 11.51
CA ILE A 159 -17.98 1.76 12.64
C ILE A 159 -18.72 2.98 13.16
N ASN A 160 -19.13 2.94 14.42
CA ASN A 160 -19.84 4.05 15.09
C ASN A 160 -21.02 4.61 14.27
N GLY A 161 -21.79 3.71 13.64
CA GLY A 161 -22.99 4.05 12.87
C GLY A 161 -22.76 4.42 11.40
N VAL A 162 -21.52 4.44 10.92
CA VAL A 162 -21.19 4.73 9.52
C VAL A 162 -20.80 3.44 8.80
N LEU A 163 -21.44 3.16 7.66
CA LEU A 163 -21.10 2.04 6.78
C LEU A 163 -19.68 2.23 6.24
N VAL A 164 -18.78 1.29 6.51
CA VAL A 164 -17.38 1.34 6.06
C VAL A 164 -17.03 0.31 5.00
N HIS A 165 -17.78 -0.80 4.93
CA HIS A 165 -17.60 -1.83 3.92
C HIS A 165 -18.91 -2.56 3.64
N THR A 166 -19.10 -3.00 2.40
CA THR A 166 -20.23 -3.85 2.01
C THR A 166 -19.84 -4.76 0.85
N VAL A 167 -20.39 -5.97 0.88
CA VAL A 167 -20.28 -6.96 -0.19
C VAL A 167 -21.69 -7.30 -0.65
N SER A 168 -21.90 -7.42 -1.96
CA SER A 168 -23.23 -7.65 -2.54
C SER A 168 -23.47 -9.07 -3.04
N ASP A 169 -22.39 -9.84 -3.22
CA ASP A 169 -22.39 -11.21 -3.75
C ASP A 169 -21.05 -11.90 -3.43
N ALA A 170 -21.01 -13.23 -3.54
CA ALA A 170 -19.88 -14.11 -3.23
C ALA A 170 -19.61 -14.34 -1.72
N TRP A 171 -18.55 -15.11 -1.45
CA TRP A 171 -18.02 -15.44 -0.13
C TRP A 171 -16.51 -15.25 -0.12
N ASP A 172 -15.97 -14.73 0.97
CA ASP A 172 -14.54 -14.62 1.22
C ASP A 172 -14.28 -14.62 2.73
N ASN A 173 -13.85 -15.76 3.27
CA ASN A 173 -13.51 -15.89 4.68
C ASN A 173 -12.23 -15.12 5.06
N GLU A 174 -11.40 -14.78 4.07
CA GLU A 174 -10.11 -14.10 4.20
C GLU A 174 -10.19 -12.63 3.76
N GLU A 175 -11.39 -12.05 3.72
CA GLU A 175 -11.50 -10.66 3.30
C GLU A 175 -10.88 -9.72 4.36
N VAL A 176 -9.97 -8.87 3.90
CA VAL A 176 -9.46 -7.71 4.64
C VAL A 176 -9.50 -6.48 3.76
N VAL A 177 -9.95 -5.36 4.33
CA VAL A 177 -10.08 -4.09 3.63
C VAL A 177 -9.31 -3.01 4.38
N LEU A 178 -8.45 -2.29 3.69
CA LEU A 178 -7.82 -1.09 4.25
C LEU A 178 -8.88 0.01 4.37
N LEU A 179 -9.11 0.48 5.59
CA LEU A 179 -9.99 1.62 5.82
C LEU A 179 -9.34 2.88 5.26
N THR A 180 -10.16 3.75 4.66
CA THR A 180 -9.74 5.10 4.28
C THR A 180 -9.36 5.93 5.52
N ASP A 181 -8.65 7.04 5.31
CA ASP A 181 -8.32 7.99 6.39
C ASP A 181 -9.59 8.51 7.09
N GLU A 182 -10.65 8.80 6.32
CA GLU A 182 -11.94 9.24 6.84
C GLU A 182 -12.62 8.17 7.70
N GLN A 183 -12.60 6.91 7.25
CA GLN A 183 -13.19 5.79 8.00
C GLN A 183 -12.38 5.46 9.25
N THR A 184 -11.04 5.54 9.19
CA THR A 184 -10.17 5.33 10.34
C THR A 184 -10.44 6.37 11.44
N LYS A 185 -10.68 7.64 11.06
CA LYS A 185 -11.03 8.73 12.00
C LYS A 185 -12.37 8.53 12.73
N LEU A 186 -13.23 7.61 12.26
CA LEU A 186 -14.45 7.26 12.99
C LEU A 186 -14.14 6.50 14.28
N ILE A 187 -13.01 5.81 14.35
CA ILE A 187 -12.59 5.03 15.52
C ILE A 187 -12.07 5.99 16.60
N LYS A 188 -12.76 6.02 17.73
CA LYS A 188 -12.43 6.88 18.87
C LYS A 188 -11.29 6.26 19.67
N THR A 189 -10.23 7.04 19.88
CA THR A 189 -9.02 6.68 20.62
C THR A 189 -8.85 7.50 21.90
N ASP A 190 -9.93 8.10 22.40
CA ASP A 190 -9.98 8.94 23.60
C ASP A 190 -10.46 8.17 24.85
N GLY A 191 -10.58 6.84 24.74
CA GLY A 191 -11.11 5.96 25.77
C GLY A 191 -12.64 5.83 25.78
N THR A 192 -13.37 6.56 24.93
CA THR A 192 -14.82 6.37 24.80
C THR A 192 -15.15 5.10 24.03
N GLU A 193 -16.34 4.52 24.30
CA GLU A 193 -16.76 3.26 23.69
C GLU A 193 -17.05 3.40 22.20
N ASN A 194 -16.47 2.52 21.39
CA ASN A 194 -16.77 2.34 19.98
C ASN A 194 -17.72 1.15 19.79
N ILE A 195 -18.44 1.14 18.67
CA ILE A 195 -19.21 0.00 18.17
C ILE A 195 -18.72 -0.40 16.77
N LEU A 196 -18.41 -1.70 16.61
CA LEU A 196 -18.31 -2.36 15.31
C LEU A 196 -19.55 -3.23 15.13
N ALA A 197 -20.39 -2.84 14.20
CA ALA A 197 -21.65 -3.49 13.89
C ALA A 197 -21.53 -4.20 12.52
N VAL A 198 -21.96 -5.45 12.45
CA VAL A 198 -21.80 -6.30 11.26
C VAL A 198 -23.10 -7.03 10.94
N HIS A 199 -23.43 -7.11 9.67
CA HIS A 199 -24.48 -7.96 9.12
C HIS A 199 -23.86 -8.90 8.10
N VAL A 200 -24.21 -10.18 8.17
CA VAL A 200 -23.91 -11.16 7.12
C VAL A 200 -25.18 -11.94 6.80
N HIS A 201 -25.48 -12.00 5.50
CA HIS A 201 -26.53 -12.85 4.93
C HIS A 201 -25.97 -14.22 4.55
N GLN A 202 -26.74 -15.27 4.82
CA GLN A 202 -26.48 -16.60 4.31
C GLN A 202 -27.52 -16.99 3.26
N ASN A 203 -27.05 -17.37 2.07
CA ASN A 203 -27.91 -17.95 1.04
C ASN A 203 -28.04 -19.47 1.26
N TRP A 204 -26.94 -20.19 1.05
CA TRP A 204 -26.88 -21.64 1.05
C TRP A 204 -25.43 -22.12 0.95
N GLY A 205 -25.03 -23.11 1.74
CA GLY A 205 -23.67 -23.62 1.78
C GLY A 205 -23.01 -23.39 3.14
N GLY A 206 -21.69 -23.21 3.17
CA GLY A 206 -21.01 -22.82 4.42
C GLY A 206 -21.49 -21.44 4.87
N ALA A 207 -21.46 -21.15 6.17
CA ALA A 207 -21.79 -19.83 6.68
C ALA A 207 -20.65 -19.31 7.57
N PHE A 208 -20.32 -18.03 7.49
CA PHE A 208 -19.27 -17.39 8.27
C PHE A 208 -19.54 -15.89 8.41
N ALA A 209 -19.36 -15.37 9.63
CA ALA A 209 -19.39 -13.95 9.90
C ALA A 209 -18.24 -13.59 10.83
N ASP A 210 -17.45 -12.58 10.45
CA ASP A 210 -16.31 -12.17 11.24
C ASP A 210 -16.08 -10.67 11.22
N CYS A 211 -15.39 -10.19 12.25
CA CYS A 211 -14.98 -8.81 12.35
C CYS A 211 -13.73 -8.65 13.22
N GLY A 212 -12.80 -7.84 12.75
CA GLY A 212 -11.59 -7.49 13.50
C GLY A 212 -10.92 -6.24 12.94
N LEU A 213 -10.01 -5.66 13.71
CA LEU A 213 -9.27 -4.46 13.34
C LEU A 213 -7.78 -4.71 13.55
N TYR A 214 -6.95 -4.32 12.60
CA TYR A 214 -5.51 -4.55 12.60
C TYR A 214 -4.77 -3.29 12.15
N LEU A 215 -3.72 -2.90 12.86
CA LEU A 215 -2.83 -1.83 12.37
C LEU A 215 -2.08 -2.32 11.14
N ALA A 216 -2.02 -1.50 10.10
CA ALA A 216 -1.22 -1.78 8.91
C ALA A 216 0.28 -1.71 9.25
N ASP A 217 1.06 -2.62 8.66
CA ASP A 217 2.47 -2.34 8.45
C ASP A 217 2.58 -1.31 7.32
N MET A 218 3.34 -0.25 7.54
CA MET A 218 3.49 0.85 6.60
C MET A 218 4.91 0.90 6.07
N SER A 219 5.06 1.23 4.80
CA SER A 219 6.35 1.37 4.15
C SER A 219 6.35 2.48 3.10
N MET A 220 7.50 3.11 2.88
CA MET A 220 7.69 4.01 1.75
C MET A 220 8.38 3.25 0.62
N THR A 221 7.82 3.36 -0.58
CA THR A 221 8.51 2.95 -1.79
C THR A 221 9.28 4.14 -2.35
N SER A 222 10.60 4.00 -2.45
CA SER A 222 11.47 4.97 -3.12
C SER A 222 11.94 4.38 -4.45
N THR A 223 11.49 4.98 -5.55
CA THR A 223 11.78 4.53 -6.91
C THR A 223 13.02 5.23 -7.48
N TYR A 224 14.05 4.47 -7.85
CA TYR A 224 15.27 4.97 -8.49
C TYR A 224 15.23 4.84 -10.01
N LEU A 225 14.54 3.81 -10.50
CA LEU A 225 14.22 3.63 -11.91
C LEU A 225 12.78 3.16 -12.00
N ASN A 226 11.90 4.01 -12.51
CA ASN A 226 10.49 3.70 -12.67
C ASN A 226 10.25 2.61 -13.72
N THR A 227 9.11 1.95 -13.57
CA THR A 227 8.47 1.14 -14.61
C THR A 227 7.45 1.99 -15.36
N VAL A 228 6.75 1.42 -16.35
CA VAL A 228 5.70 2.12 -17.09
C VAL A 228 4.55 2.60 -16.20
N ALA A 229 4.38 2.03 -15.00
CA ALA A 229 3.37 2.44 -14.04
C ALA A 229 3.46 3.94 -13.70
N ASP A 230 4.67 4.50 -13.68
CA ASP A 230 4.92 5.93 -13.42
C ASP A 230 5.21 6.72 -14.71
N GLY A 231 4.91 6.13 -15.86
CA GLY A 231 5.13 6.72 -17.19
C GLY A 231 6.35 6.15 -17.94
N PRO A 232 6.57 6.62 -19.18
CA PRO A 232 7.70 6.19 -20.00
C PRO A 232 9.03 6.60 -19.37
N TRP A 233 10.10 5.84 -19.64
CA TRP A 233 11.41 6.08 -19.05
C TRP A 233 12.52 6.22 -20.09
N PRO A 234 13.43 7.21 -19.95
CA PRO A 234 14.49 7.44 -20.93
C PRO A 234 15.56 6.34 -20.88
N CYS A 235 16.11 6.01 -22.05
CA CYS A 235 17.18 5.03 -22.18
C CYS A 235 18.04 5.25 -23.43
N SER A 236 19.18 4.57 -23.42
CA SER A 236 19.94 4.25 -24.62
C SER A 236 19.61 2.82 -25.03
N TYR A 237 19.39 2.57 -26.32
CA TYR A 237 19.14 1.21 -26.79
C TYR A 237 19.82 0.90 -28.12
N TYR A 238 19.93 -0.39 -28.40
CA TYR A 238 20.46 -0.91 -29.65
C TYR A 238 19.69 -2.17 -30.05
N MET A 239 19.11 -2.19 -31.25
CA MET A 239 18.45 -3.37 -31.81
C MET A 239 19.46 -4.15 -32.65
N LEU A 240 19.77 -5.37 -32.22
CA LEU A 240 20.70 -6.25 -32.91
C LEU A 240 20.01 -6.91 -34.13
N ASN A 241 20.80 -7.62 -34.96
CA ASN A 241 20.24 -8.33 -36.11
C ASN A 241 19.83 -9.75 -35.74
N TYR A 242 20.61 -10.45 -34.91
CA TYR A 242 20.38 -11.85 -34.58
C TYR A 242 20.65 -12.15 -33.10
N ASN A 243 19.98 -13.17 -32.54
CA ASN A 243 20.25 -13.65 -31.18
C ASN A 243 21.73 -14.05 -30.97
N SER A 244 22.44 -14.49 -32.01
CA SER A 244 23.88 -14.77 -31.93
C SER A 244 24.73 -13.53 -31.65
N ASP A 245 24.26 -12.34 -32.02
CA ASP A 245 24.98 -11.08 -31.82
C ASP A 245 25.05 -10.69 -30.34
N LEU A 246 24.15 -11.23 -29.50
CA LEU A 246 24.19 -11.03 -28.04
C LEU A 246 25.53 -11.48 -27.45
N ALA A 247 26.07 -12.62 -27.90
CA ALA A 247 27.36 -13.12 -27.43
C ALA A 247 28.53 -12.20 -27.86
N VAL A 248 28.40 -11.56 -29.02
CA VAL A 248 29.39 -10.59 -29.52
C VAL A 248 29.32 -9.31 -28.68
N ALA A 249 28.11 -8.80 -28.43
CA ALA A 249 27.90 -7.65 -27.57
C ALA A 249 28.44 -7.92 -26.16
N GLU A 250 28.14 -9.08 -25.56
CA GLU A 250 28.65 -9.49 -24.25
C GLU A 250 30.18 -9.52 -24.22
N SER A 251 30.81 -10.06 -25.27
CA SER A 251 32.28 -10.08 -25.40
C SER A 251 32.87 -8.66 -25.50
N ALA A 252 32.13 -7.73 -26.09
CA ALA A 252 32.48 -6.31 -26.13
C ALA A 252 32.17 -5.56 -24.81
N LYS A 253 31.54 -6.22 -23.83
CA LYS A 253 31.13 -5.66 -22.54
C LYS A 253 30.20 -4.45 -22.68
N TRP A 254 29.24 -4.54 -23.62
CA TRP A 254 28.24 -3.50 -23.87
C TRP A 254 27.49 -3.02 -22.62
N TYR A 255 27.44 -3.83 -21.55
CA TYR A 255 26.77 -3.57 -20.27
C TYR A 255 27.66 -2.88 -19.22
N ALA A 256 28.92 -2.55 -19.55
CA ALA A 256 29.86 -1.91 -18.66
C ALA A 256 29.63 -0.40 -18.54
N VAL A 257 30.10 0.21 -17.45
CA VAL A 257 29.93 1.65 -17.19
C VAL A 257 30.69 2.48 -18.24
N GLU A 258 31.79 1.95 -18.76
CA GLU A 258 32.69 2.63 -19.71
C GLU A 258 32.26 2.53 -21.18
N GLU A 259 31.13 1.89 -21.48
CA GLU A 259 30.62 1.75 -22.85
C GLU A 259 30.45 3.11 -23.53
N ASN A 260 30.93 3.22 -24.76
CA ASN A 260 30.74 4.43 -25.56
C ASN A 260 29.36 4.41 -26.22
N GLU A 261 28.45 5.22 -25.68
CA GLU A 261 27.09 5.33 -26.19
C GLU A 261 26.92 6.32 -27.37
N SER A 262 28.00 6.79 -28.00
CA SER A 262 27.91 7.81 -29.06
C SER A 262 27.06 7.39 -30.25
N ASP A 263 27.03 6.09 -30.54
CA ASP A 263 26.31 5.51 -31.68
C ASP A 263 25.00 4.80 -31.25
N TRP A 264 24.65 4.87 -29.96
CA TRP A 264 23.43 4.27 -29.44
C TRP A 264 22.21 5.14 -29.75
N MET A 265 21.07 4.48 -30.00
CA MET A 265 19.81 5.19 -30.14
C MET A 265 19.37 5.69 -28.76
N LYS A 266 18.74 6.87 -28.72
CA LYS A 266 18.10 7.42 -27.53
C LYS A 266 16.58 7.32 -27.71
N GLY A 267 15.86 6.95 -26.67
CA GLY A 267 14.41 6.84 -26.70
C GLY A 267 13.85 6.54 -25.33
N GLU A 268 12.59 6.11 -25.29
CA GLU A 268 11.88 5.84 -24.04
C GLU A 268 11.32 4.42 -24.05
N GLY A 269 11.48 3.70 -22.94
CA GLY A 269 10.78 2.45 -22.73
C GLY A 269 9.43 2.65 -22.03
N PRO A 270 8.67 1.55 -21.83
CA PRO A 270 8.95 0.19 -22.29
C PRO A 270 8.93 -0.02 -23.81
N PHE A 271 9.47 -1.16 -24.21
CA PHE A 271 9.52 -1.58 -25.61
C PHE A 271 8.55 -2.74 -25.82
N SER A 272 7.72 -2.70 -26.86
CA SER A 272 6.74 -3.74 -27.14
C SER A 272 6.42 -3.84 -28.63
N ASN A 273 5.90 -4.99 -29.06
CA ASN A 273 5.28 -5.17 -30.38
C ASN A 273 3.73 -5.19 -30.34
N ASP A 274 3.12 -5.02 -29.16
CA ASP A 274 1.67 -5.03 -28.97
C ASP A 274 1.16 -3.65 -28.52
N ASN A 275 0.33 -3.02 -29.35
CA ASN A 275 -0.26 -1.70 -29.08
C ASN A 275 -1.11 -1.61 -27.81
N ASN A 276 -1.58 -2.74 -27.27
CA ASN A 276 -2.40 -2.75 -26.07
C ASN A 276 -1.61 -3.08 -24.80
N MET A 277 -0.32 -3.41 -24.93
CA MET A 277 0.49 -3.94 -23.83
C MET A 277 1.90 -3.34 -23.83
N PHE A 278 2.22 -2.50 -22.85
CA PHE A 278 3.56 -1.93 -22.63
C PHE A 278 4.15 -1.17 -23.84
N LEU A 279 3.34 -0.67 -24.78
CA LEU A 279 3.87 0.05 -25.93
C LEU A 279 4.14 1.53 -25.63
N THR A 280 5.41 1.86 -25.37
CA THR A 280 5.94 3.23 -25.52
C THR A 280 6.76 3.34 -26.80
N THR A 281 7.73 2.44 -26.99
CA THR A 281 8.53 2.35 -28.23
C THR A 281 8.30 1.02 -28.92
N GLU A 282 8.03 1.06 -30.22
CA GLU A 282 7.91 -0.15 -31.04
C GLU A 282 9.23 -0.94 -31.05
N TRP A 283 9.15 -2.22 -30.71
CA TRP A 283 10.27 -3.15 -30.82
C TRP A 283 9.87 -4.31 -31.71
N ALA A 284 10.64 -4.53 -32.77
CA ALA A 284 10.49 -5.69 -33.66
C ALA A 284 11.01 -6.98 -32.99
N SER A 285 10.44 -7.32 -31.83
CA SER A 285 10.82 -8.45 -30.95
C SER A 285 10.75 -9.81 -31.63
N GLN A 286 10.06 -9.92 -32.77
CA GLN A 286 9.97 -11.14 -33.55
C GLN A 286 11.25 -11.48 -34.33
N VAL A 287 12.10 -10.47 -34.55
CA VAL A 287 13.25 -10.59 -35.48
C VAL A 287 14.52 -9.95 -34.95
N ARG A 288 14.46 -9.09 -33.92
CA ARG A 288 15.62 -8.36 -33.41
C ARG A 288 15.73 -8.47 -31.90
N PRO A 289 16.84 -9.01 -31.35
CA PRO A 289 17.14 -8.85 -29.95
C PRO A 289 17.40 -7.37 -29.65
N ILE A 290 17.21 -6.96 -28.41
CA ILE A 290 17.44 -5.59 -27.98
C ILE A 290 18.40 -5.54 -26.79
N LEU A 291 19.25 -4.51 -26.80
CA LEU A 291 20.07 -4.08 -25.69
C LEU A 291 19.55 -2.73 -25.19
N ILE A 292 19.35 -2.58 -23.90
CA ILE A 292 18.83 -1.34 -23.30
C ILE A 292 19.71 -0.97 -22.11
N ARG A 293 20.03 0.33 -21.97
CA ARG A 293 20.84 0.90 -20.91
C ARG A 293 20.12 2.11 -20.32
N ARG A 294 19.99 2.12 -18.99
CA ARG A 294 19.43 3.23 -18.22
C ARG A 294 20.49 3.74 -17.26
N HIS A 295 20.77 5.03 -17.34
CA HIS A 295 21.64 5.74 -16.41
C HIS A 295 20.81 6.34 -15.28
N PHE A 296 21.32 6.26 -14.05
CA PHE A 296 20.72 6.91 -12.88
C PHE A 296 21.80 7.37 -11.92
N THR A 297 21.57 8.49 -11.24
CA THR A 297 22.54 9.09 -10.34
C THR A 297 22.13 8.90 -8.89
N LEU A 298 23.06 8.47 -8.04
CA LEU A 298 22.87 8.31 -6.61
C LEU A 298 23.71 9.31 -5.81
N THR A 299 23.11 9.89 -4.77
CA THR A 299 23.79 10.71 -3.76
C THR A 299 24.37 9.83 -2.64
N ASP A 300 25.12 10.42 -1.71
CA ASP A 300 25.58 9.70 -0.51
C ASP A 300 24.39 9.26 0.36
N ALA A 301 23.30 10.04 0.37
CA ALA A 301 22.10 9.73 1.12
C ALA A 301 21.38 8.52 0.52
N ASP A 302 21.24 8.45 -0.80
CA ASP A 302 20.63 7.31 -1.50
C ASP A 302 21.41 6.02 -1.21
N ILE A 303 22.74 6.06 -1.29
CA ILE A 303 23.58 4.89 -1.00
C ILE A 303 23.37 4.41 0.44
N ALA A 304 23.29 5.35 1.40
CA ALA A 304 23.03 5.01 2.80
C ALA A 304 21.63 4.41 3.00
N GLU A 305 20.61 4.95 2.34
CA GLU A 305 19.23 4.46 2.42
C GLU A 305 19.10 3.07 1.81
N ILE A 306 19.60 2.88 0.58
CA ILE A 306 19.59 1.59 -0.13
C ILE A 306 20.32 0.51 0.68
N SER A 307 21.46 0.85 1.30
CA SER A 307 22.26 -0.11 2.07
C SER A 307 21.55 -0.65 3.31
N ASN A 308 20.52 0.06 3.81
CA ASN A 308 19.73 -0.33 4.98
C ASN A 308 18.34 -0.86 4.60
N SER A 309 18.09 -1.07 3.31
CA SER A 309 16.75 -1.36 2.76
C SER A 309 16.77 -2.59 1.86
N VAL A 310 15.59 -3.02 1.41
CA VAL A 310 15.45 -4.10 0.42
C VAL A 310 15.36 -3.49 -0.98
N LEU A 311 16.48 -3.45 -1.70
CA LEU A 311 16.51 -3.03 -3.11
C LEU A 311 15.94 -4.13 -4.00
N THR A 312 14.88 -3.81 -4.72
CA THR A 312 14.14 -4.74 -5.58
C THR A 312 14.31 -4.37 -7.04
N PHE A 313 14.77 -5.33 -7.84
CA PHE A 313 14.69 -5.28 -9.30
C PHE A 313 13.36 -5.87 -9.75
N SER A 314 12.61 -5.10 -10.54
CA SER A 314 11.34 -5.53 -11.13
C SER A 314 11.48 -5.65 -12.64
N CYS A 315 10.92 -6.69 -13.24
CA CYS A 315 10.98 -6.91 -14.69
C CYS A 315 9.74 -7.63 -15.23
N SER A 316 9.13 -7.08 -16.27
CA SER A 316 8.13 -7.71 -17.13
C SER A 316 8.73 -7.92 -18.52
N TYR A 317 8.64 -9.13 -19.07
CA TYR A 317 9.44 -9.50 -20.24
C TYR A 317 8.83 -10.62 -21.09
N ASP A 318 9.22 -10.61 -22.37
CA ASP A 318 9.01 -11.66 -23.36
C ASP A 318 10.07 -11.50 -24.48
N GLU A 319 11.17 -12.27 -24.56
CA GLU A 319 11.59 -13.39 -23.70
C GLU A 319 13.11 -13.43 -23.41
N ASP A 320 13.50 -14.26 -22.44
CA ASP A 320 14.90 -14.54 -22.06
C ASP A 320 15.77 -13.32 -21.67
N PRO A 321 15.35 -12.48 -20.71
CA PRO A 321 16.12 -11.29 -20.32
C PRO A 321 17.40 -11.63 -19.54
N VAL A 322 18.43 -10.79 -19.69
CA VAL A 322 19.64 -10.79 -18.85
C VAL A 322 19.96 -9.38 -18.38
N ALA A 323 19.93 -9.15 -17.07
CA ALA A 323 20.13 -7.84 -16.45
C ALA A 323 21.53 -7.71 -15.80
N TYR A 324 22.10 -6.52 -15.92
CA TYR A 324 23.42 -6.15 -15.42
C TYR A 324 23.36 -4.81 -14.69
N LEU A 325 24.09 -4.71 -13.57
CA LEU A 325 24.30 -3.47 -12.83
C LEU A 325 25.78 -3.16 -12.80
N ASN A 326 26.16 -1.98 -13.29
CA ASN A 326 27.55 -1.49 -13.32
C ASN A 326 28.56 -2.55 -13.79
N GLY A 327 28.30 -3.18 -14.94
CA GLY A 327 29.21 -4.18 -15.50
C GLY A 327 29.04 -5.61 -14.98
N THR A 328 28.19 -5.86 -13.97
CA THR A 328 28.03 -7.19 -13.35
C THR A 328 26.63 -7.73 -13.56
N ARG A 329 26.51 -8.97 -14.05
CA ARG A 329 25.20 -9.63 -14.20
C ARG A 329 24.53 -9.81 -12.85
N ILE A 330 23.31 -9.31 -12.70
CA ILE A 330 22.53 -9.41 -11.46
C ILE A 330 21.38 -10.42 -11.56
N TRP A 331 20.82 -10.64 -12.74
CA TRP A 331 19.66 -11.49 -12.89
C TRP A 331 19.47 -11.95 -14.34
N ASN A 332 18.79 -13.08 -14.53
CA ASN A 332 18.31 -13.54 -15.82
C ASN A 332 17.08 -14.44 -15.65
N ALA A 333 16.30 -14.60 -16.70
CA ALA A 333 15.21 -15.57 -16.77
C ALA A 333 15.18 -16.30 -18.11
N SER A 334 14.23 -17.22 -18.26
CA SER A 334 13.96 -17.93 -19.51
C SER A 334 12.46 -17.93 -19.80
N GLY A 335 12.08 -17.84 -21.07
CA GLY A 335 10.70 -17.67 -21.52
C GLY A 335 10.16 -16.26 -21.26
N TRP A 336 8.84 -16.17 -21.06
CA TRP A 336 8.09 -14.93 -20.80
C TRP A 336 7.33 -15.05 -19.46
N ASN A 337 6.80 -13.92 -18.95
CA ASN A 337 6.13 -13.89 -17.64
C ASN A 337 4.68 -13.36 -17.67
N ASP A 338 3.94 -13.68 -18.73
CA ASP A 338 2.51 -13.37 -18.91
C ASP A 338 2.13 -11.93 -18.53
N ASN A 339 2.96 -10.95 -18.93
CA ASN A 339 2.73 -9.53 -18.67
C ASN A 339 2.71 -9.13 -17.18
N ASN A 340 3.26 -9.97 -16.32
CA ASN A 340 3.44 -9.70 -14.90
C ASN A 340 4.84 -9.13 -14.61
N TYR A 341 5.11 -8.70 -13.38
CA TYR A 341 6.46 -8.36 -12.93
C TYR A 341 7.03 -9.47 -12.07
N THR A 342 8.17 -10.01 -12.48
CA THR A 342 9.06 -10.70 -11.56
C THR A 342 9.75 -9.65 -10.69
N ARG A 343 9.70 -9.83 -9.36
CA ARG A 343 10.37 -8.97 -8.38
C ARG A 343 11.47 -9.74 -7.66
N VAL A 344 12.68 -9.20 -7.66
CA VAL A 344 13.87 -9.84 -7.10
C VAL A 344 14.59 -8.89 -6.15
N ALA A 345 14.62 -9.26 -4.88
CA ALA A 345 15.48 -8.58 -3.90
C ALA A 345 16.96 -8.82 -4.26
N LEU A 346 17.72 -7.75 -4.45
CA LEU A 346 19.14 -7.82 -4.73
C LEU A 346 19.91 -8.19 -3.46
N SER A 347 20.87 -9.09 -3.62
CA SER A 347 21.74 -9.51 -2.52
C SER A 347 22.67 -8.36 -2.07
N PRO A 348 23.22 -8.41 -0.83
CA PRO A 348 24.19 -7.41 -0.37
C PRO A 348 25.38 -7.23 -1.32
N ARG A 349 25.82 -8.31 -1.99
CA ARG A 349 26.91 -8.26 -2.98
C ARG A 349 26.51 -7.49 -4.25
N GLN A 350 25.26 -7.58 -4.67
CA GLN A 350 24.74 -6.85 -5.83
C GLN A 350 24.47 -5.38 -5.48
N ILE A 351 23.95 -5.10 -4.29
CA ILE A 351 23.79 -3.74 -3.78
C ILE A 351 25.14 -3.02 -3.70
N ALA A 352 26.21 -3.71 -3.27
CA ALA A 352 27.57 -3.17 -3.21
C ALA A 352 28.18 -2.79 -4.57
N LEU A 353 27.51 -3.09 -5.69
CA LEU A 353 27.91 -2.62 -7.02
C LEU A 353 27.53 -1.15 -7.26
N LEU A 354 26.56 -0.62 -6.52
CA LEU A 354 26.12 0.77 -6.63
C LEU A 354 27.21 1.71 -6.15
N VAL A 355 27.33 2.85 -6.84
CA VAL A 355 28.29 3.90 -6.49
C VAL A 355 27.58 5.23 -6.35
N LYS A 356 28.15 6.13 -5.54
CA LYS A 356 27.79 7.55 -5.59
C LYS A 356 28.09 8.08 -7.00
N GLY A 357 27.16 8.84 -7.56
CA GLY A 357 27.24 9.37 -8.90
C GLY A 357 26.50 8.48 -9.89
N ASP A 358 27.00 8.42 -11.12
CA ASP A 358 26.35 7.72 -12.22
C ASP A 358 26.44 6.19 -12.09
N ASN A 359 25.32 5.52 -12.35
CA ASN A 359 25.17 4.07 -12.34
C ASN A 359 24.43 3.65 -13.61
N VAL A 360 24.70 2.43 -14.08
CA VAL A 360 24.10 1.85 -15.29
C VAL A 360 23.37 0.56 -14.95
N LEU A 361 22.05 0.54 -15.22
CA LEU A 361 21.27 -0.69 -15.29
C LEU A 361 21.05 -1.04 -16.77
N ALA A 362 21.58 -2.17 -17.18
CA ALA A 362 21.55 -2.64 -18.55
C ALA A 362 20.78 -3.97 -18.65
N ILE A 363 20.00 -4.17 -19.71
CA ILE A 363 19.30 -5.42 -19.96
C ILE A 363 19.35 -5.81 -21.45
N SER A 364 19.61 -7.09 -21.71
CA SER A 364 19.40 -7.67 -23.04
C SER A 364 18.15 -8.54 -23.03
N VAL A 365 17.43 -8.57 -24.15
CA VAL A 365 16.25 -9.42 -24.35
C VAL A 365 16.36 -10.06 -25.72
N LYS A 366 16.05 -11.36 -25.80
CA LYS A 366 16.11 -12.09 -27.07
C LYS A 366 14.92 -11.73 -27.95
N GLN A 367 15.10 -11.90 -29.26
CA GLN A 367 13.94 -12.02 -30.12
C GLN A 367 13.28 -13.39 -29.97
N GLY A 368 11.96 -13.40 -29.88
CA GLY A 368 11.10 -14.57 -29.85
C GLY A 368 10.31 -14.75 -31.15
N GLY A 369 9.49 -15.80 -31.26
CA GLY A 369 8.65 -16.03 -32.45
C GLY A 369 7.25 -15.40 -32.37
N GLY A 370 6.89 -14.78 -31.24
CA GLY A 370 5.52 -14.41 -30.87
C GLY A 370 5.38 -12.93 -30.48
N GLY A 371 4.80 -12.70 -29.29
CA GLY A 371 4.81 -11.39 -28.66
C GLY A 371 6.23 -10.94 -28.31
N GLY A 372 6.33 -9.76 -27.72
CA GLY A 372 7.57 -9.39 -27.05
C GLY A 372 7.47 -8.01 -26.44
N HIS A 373 7.84 -7.92 -25.18
CA HIS A 373 7.94 -6.66 -24.47
C HIS A 373 9.08 -6.70 -23.46
N ILE A 374 9.47 -5.51 -23.01
CA ILE A 374 10.36 -5.35 -21.87
C ILE A 374 10.05 -4.07 -21.11
N ASP A 375 9.77 -4.24 -19.82
CA ASP A 375 9.71 -3.18 -18.84
C ASP A 375 10.45 -3.58 -17.56
N TYR A 376 11.17 -2.65 -16.94
CA TYR A 376 11.96 -2.97 -15.74
C TYR A 376 12.23 -1.73 -14.90
N GLY A 377 12.57 -1.94 -13.63
CA GLY A 377 12.81 -0.84 -12.69
C GLY A 377 13.58 -1.26 -11.43
N LEU A 378 13.96 -0.26 -10.64
CA LEU A 378 14.60 -0.41 -9.34
C LEU A 378 13.88 0.46 -8.31
N SER A 379 13.50 -0.15 -7.21
CA SER A 379 12.92 0.56 -6.06
C SER A 379 13.42 -0.07 -4.75
N ILE A 380 13.44 0.72 -3.70
CA ILE A 380 13.53 0.20 -2.32
C ILE A 380 12.18 0.33 -1.66
N GLU A 381 11.95 -0.54 -0.68
CA GLU A 381 10.86 -0.40 0.28
C GLU A 381 11.46 -0.23 1.68
N THR A 382 11.09 0.84 2.37
CA THR A 382 11.60 1.17 3.70
C THR A 382 10.45 1.20 4.71
N PRO A 383 10.60 0.61 5.91
CA PRO A 383 9.57 0.72 6.94
C PRO A 383 9.25 2.19 7.23
N TYR A 384 7.96 2.50 7.28
CA TYR A 384 7.47 3.84 7.57
C TYR A 384 6.75 3.84 8.91
N THR A 385 7.11 4.81 9.75
CA THR A 385 6.40 5.12 10.98
C THR A 385 5.90 6.55 10.85
N PRO A 386 4.58 6.79 10.83
CA PRO A 386 4.04 8.14 10.90
C PRO A 386 4.67 8.91 12.05
N GLU A 387 5.21 10.10 11.76
CA GLU A 387 5.66 10.97 12.83
C GLU A 387 4.43 11.46 13.61
N ALA A 388 4.31 11.04 14.87
CA ALA A 388 3.33 11.61 15.78
C ALA A 388 3.70 13.07 16.06
N GLY A 389 3.22 14.01 15.23
CA GLY A 389 3.22 15.46 15.45
C GLY A 389 4.47 16.07 16.12
N ILE A 390 5.25 16.82 15.34
CA ILE A 390 6.56 17.41 15.70
C ILE A 390 7.66 16.33 15.78
N GLY A 391 8.19 15.93 14.62
CA GLY A 391 9.30 14.96 14.49
C GLY A 391 10.61 15.33 15.19
N SER A 392 10.72 16.57 15.67
CA SER A 392 11.71 16.98 16.66
C SER A 392 11.33 18.35 17.24
N VAL A 393 11.30 18.50 18.56
CA VAL A 393 11.63 19.80 19.15
C VAL A 393 13.14 19.89 18.98
N THR A 394 13.63 20.53 17.92
CA THR A 394 15.04 20.93 17.97
C THR A 394 15.15 21.82 19.21
N ASN A 395 16.15 21.58 20.05
CA ASN A 395 16.54 22.53 21.10
C ASN A 395 17.14 23.82 20.50
N ASP A 396 16.79 24.15 19.25
CA ASP A 396 16.82 25.50 18.72
C ASP A 396 15.64 26.23 19.34
N ALA A 397 15.67 26.42 20.66
CA ALA A 397 15.01 27.59 21.19
C ALA A 397 15.64 28.75 20.41
N PRO A 398 14.90 29.48 19.54
CA PRO A 398 15.44 30.72 19.02
C PRO A 398 15.90 31.52 20.24
N GLU A 399 17.08 32.15 20.16
CA GLU A 399 17.54 33.11 21.17
C GLU A 399 16.34 33.95 21.58
N ALA A 400 16.05 34.02 22.89
CA ALA A 400 14.86 34.69 23.41
C ALA A 400 14.76 36.10 22.81
N ASP A 401 13.95 36.25 21.77
CA ASP A 401 13.83 37.49 20.98
C ASP A 401 12.72 38.39 21.55
N GLY A 402 12.05 37.90 22.59
CA GLY A 402 11.05 38.62 23.34
C GLY A 402 9.75 38.86 22.60
N ARG A 403 9.54 38.24 21.42
CA ARG A 403 8.28 38.35 20.69
C ARG A 403 7.13 37.75 21.49
N ILE A 404 6.02 38.49 21.52
CA ILE A 404 4.82 38.12 22.25
C ILE A 404 3.73 37.75 21.24
N TYR A 405 3.04 36.64 21.51
CA TYR A 405 1.93 36.15 20.72
C TYR A 405 0.68 35.97 21.59
N ASN A 406 -0.50 36.10 20.99
CA ASN A 406 -1.74 35.63 21.61
C ASN A 406 -1.95 34.12 21.39
N LEU A 407 -2.99 33.55 22.00
CA LEU A 407 -3.30 32.11 21.88
C LEU A 407 -3.67 31.65 20.46
N HIS A 408 -3.95 32.57 19.54
CA HIS A 408 -4.21 32.28 18.14
C HIS A 408 -2.95 32.42 17.27
N GLY A 409 -1.76 32.55 17.88
CA GLY A 409 -0.50 32.68 17.16
C GLY A 409 -0.25 34.04 16.50
N ARG A 410 -1.06 35.08 16.81
CA ARG A 410 -0.85 36.43 16.27
C ARG A 410 0.26 37.14 17.03
N TYR A 411 1.23 37.69 16.30
CA TYR A 411 2.31 38.53 16.84
C TYR A 411 1.80 39.87 17.36
N LEU A 412 2.26 40.29 18.56
CA LEU A 412 1.80 41.47 19.29
C LEU A 412 2.92 42.45 19.68
N GLY A 413 4.15 42.25 19.21
CA GLY A 413 5.31 43.07 19.59
C GLY A 413 6.18 42.41 20.67
N THR A 414 7.01 43.19 21.36
CA THR A 414 7.92 42.73 22.45
C THR A 414 7.67 43.44 23.79
N ASP A 415 6.80 44.45 23.79
CA ASP A 415 6.51 45.32 24.92
C ASP A 415 5.27 44.83 25.67
N VAL A 416 5.47 44.37 26.91
CA VAL A 416 4.43 43.81 27.76
C VAL A 416 3.47 44.89 28.26
N ASP A 417 3.95 46.13 28.43
CA ASP A 417 3.17 47.22 29.04
C ASP A 417 2.08 47.76 28.11
N ARG A 418 2.11 47.37 26.83
CA ARG A 418 1.11 47.73 25.83
C ARG A 418 0.01 46.69 25.64
N LEU A 419 0.09 45.56 26.36
CA LEU A 419 -0.86 44.48 26.22
C LEU A 419 -2.06 44.68 27.16
N PRO A 420 -3.30 44.44 26.68
CA PRO A 420 -4.46 44.38 27.56
C PRO A 420 -4.36 43.15 28.48
N ALA A 421 -5.18 43.11 29.54
CA ALA A 421 -5.30 41.92 30.38
C ALA A 421 -5.65 40.67 29.55
N GLY A 422 -4.93 39.57 29.77
CA GLY A 422 -5.03 38.37 28.94
C GLY A 422 -3.90 37.36 29.13
N LEU A 423 -4.01 36.24 28.42
CA LEU A 423 -3.01 35.16 28.38
C LEU A 423 -2.19 35.27 27.09
N TYR A 424 -0.86 35.29 27.24
CA TYR A 424 0.09 35.49 26.16
C TYR A 424 1.21 34.45 26.20
N ILE A 425 1.92 34.31 25.08
CA ILE A 425 3.09 33.45 24.94
C ILE A 425 4.29 34.32 24.58
N ARG A 426 5.39 34.20 25.32
CA ARG A 426 6.68 34.82 25.02
C ARG A 426 7.79 33.82 25.29
N ASP A 427 8.73 33.69 24.35
CA ASP A 427 9.88 32.79 24.47
C ASP A 427 9.46 31.35 24.86
N GLY A 428 8.36 30.87 24.24
CA GLY A 428 7.78 29.54 24.50
C GLY A 428 7.05 29.39 25.84
N LYS A 429 6.98 30.44 26.68
CA LYS A 429 6.33 30.40 28.00
C LYS A 429 5.05 31.22 28.02
N LYS A 430 4.02 30.67 28.68
CA LYS A 430 2.74 31.35 28.91
C LYS A 430 2.88 32.35 30.08
N PHE A 431 2.35 33.56 29.94
CA PHE A 431 2.26 34.54 31.02
C PHE A 431 0.93 35.30 30.96
N ILE A 432 0.49 35.81 32.11
CA ILE A 432 -0.80 36.48 32.28
C ILE A 432 -0.55 37.95 32.60
N ILE A 433 -1.24 38.84 31.89
CA ILE A 433 -1.43 40.25 32.28
C ILE A 433 -2.78 40.36 32.96
N ARG A 434 -2.77 40.85 34.20
CA ARG A 434 -3.96 40.97 35.05
C ARG A 434 -4.60 42.34 34.92
#